data_AF-A0A7W1LBR3-F1
#
_entry.id   AF-A0A7W1LBR3-F1
#
_cell.length_a   1.000
_cell.length_b   1.000
_cell.length_c   1.000
_cell.angle_alpha   90.00
_cell.angle_beta   90.00
_cell.angle_gamma   90.00
#
_symmetry.space_group_name_H-M   'P 1'
#
loop_
_entity.id
_entity.type
_entity.pdbx_description
1 polymer ?
#
loop_
_entity_poly.entity_id
_entity_poly.type
_entity_poly.pdbx_seq_one_letter_code
_entity_poly.pdbx_strand_id
1 'polypeptide(L)'
;MSKRLQDLATPLSKIRQTIGKYFSRPFESVSENQKFWIGFAFFCLLTTFLINNPFWRTSVEQYKEGDIARESVISPADISVLDQEETEKIKQSVRESIQ
;
A
#
# COMPACT_ATOMS: atom_id res chain seq x y z
N MET A 1 -3.77 47.37 -15.15
CA MET A 1 -4.65 46.17 -15.09
C MET A 1 -4.21 45.07 -14.12
N SER A 2 -2.97 45.06 -13.59
CA SER A 2 -2.47 43.99 -12.70
C SER A 2 -3.12 43.89 -11.32
N LYS A 3 -3.81 44.94 -10.83
CA LYS A 3 -4.39 44.96 -9.47
C LYS A 3 -5.66 44.10 -9.33
N ARG A 4 -6.41 43.85 -10.42
CA ARG A 4 -7.66 43.07 -10.39
C ARG A 4 -7.43 41.55 -10.33
N LEU A 5 -6.24 41.06 -10.71
CA LEU A 5 -5.91 39.63 -10.66
C LEU A 5 -5.51 39.15 -9.26
N GLN A 6 -5.16 40.05 -8.34
CA GLN A 6 -4.80 39.70 -6.96
C GLN A 6 -6.02 39.39 -6.07
N ASP A 7 -7.20 39.87 -6.45
CA ASP A 7 -8.46 39.68 -5.71
C ASP A 7 -9.15 38.34 -6.01
N LEU A 8 -8.80 37.68 -7.12
CA LEU A 8 -9.33 36.35 -7.49
C LEU A 8 -8.47 35.21 -6.94
N ALA A 9 -7.34 35.52 -6.30
CA ALA A 9 -6.46 34.54 -5.69
C ALA A 9 -7.08 34.06 -4.37
N THR A 10 -7.86 32.97 -4.46
CA THR A 10 -8.39 32.19 -3.34
C THR A 10 -7.30 32.00 -2.28
N PRO A 11 -7.58 32.10 -0.96
CA PRO A 11 -6.56 31.97 0.09
C PRO A 11 -5.67 30.72 -0.05
N LEU A 12 -6.22 29.63 -0.60
CA LEU A 12 -5.51 28.41 -0.95
C LEU A 12 -4.38 28.61 -1.98
N SER A 13 -4.57 29.48 -2.98
CA SER A 13 -3.57 29.77 -4.00
C SER A 13 -2.36 30.55 -3.46
N LYS A 14 -2.60 31.46 -2.51
CA LYS A 14 -1.55 32.21 -1.80
C LYS A 14 -0.74 31.29 -0.89
N ILE A 15 -1.39 30.34 -0.22
CA ILE A 15 -0.73 29.32 0.60
C ILE A 15 0.11 28.40 -0.29
N ARG A 16 -0.43 27.90 -1.40
CA ARG A 16 0.30 27.04 -2.35
C ARG A 16 1.52 27.74 -2.96
N GLN A 17 1.41 29.02 -3.34
CA GLN A 17 2.56 29.78 -3.83
C GLN A 17 3.62 30.02 -2.75
N THR A 18 3.21 30.24 -1.50
CA THR A 18 4.13 30.44 -0.38
C THR A 18 4.88 29.15 -0.05
N ILE A 19 4.18 28.01 -0.01
CA ILE A 19 4.78 26.69 0.20
C ILE A 19 5.73 26.36 -0.95
N GLY A 20 5.30 26.56 -2.20
CA GLY A 20 6.13 26.32 -3.38
C GLY A 20 7.43 27.14 -3.35
N LYS A 21 7.35 28.43 -3.03
CA LYS A 21 8.55 29.30 -2.90
C LYS A 21 9.45 28.92 -1.74
N TYR A 22 8.90 28.39 -0.65
CA TYR A 22 9.69 27.97 0.51
C TYR A 22 10.42 26.65 0.25
N PHE A 23 9.79 25.72 -0.47
CA PHE A 23 10.39 24.44 -0.86
C PHE A 23 11.36 24.58 -2.06
N SER A 24 11.13 25.51 -2.98
CA SER A 24 11.99 25.67 -4.16
C SER A 24 13.31 26.38 -3.82
N ARG A 25 13.28 27.36 -2.91
CA ARG A 25 14.47 28.15 -2.51
C ARG A 25 15.69 27.32 -2.06
N PRO A 26 15.55 26.31 -1.17
CA PRO A 26 16.69 25.49 -0.79
C PRO A 26 17.12 24.49 -1.88
N PHE A 27 16.27 24.22 -2.87
CA PHE A 27 16.56 23.31 -3.98
C PHE A 27 17.19 24.00 -5.21
N GLU A 28 17.14 25.33 -5.29
CA GLU A 28 17.74 26.09 -6.38
C GLU A 28 19.28 26.14 -6.30
N SER A 29 19.86 26.06 -5.10
CA SER A 29 21.31 26.08 -4.88
C SER A 29 21.98 24.70 -4.86
N VAL A 30 21.21 23.64 -5.01
CA VAL A 30 21.66 22.25 -4.83
C VAL A 30 21.94 21.63 -6.20
N SER A 31 23.10 20.99 -6.34
CA SER A 31 23.48 20.28 -7.58
C SER A 31 22.51 19.14 -7.90
N GLU A 32 22.35 18.77 -9.17
CA GLU A 32 21.47 17.68 -9.59
C GLU A 32 21.77 16.36 -8.87
N ASN A 33 23.06 16.06 -8.67
CA ASN A 33 23.51 14.89 -7.91
C ASN A 33 23.02 14.92 -6.46
N GLN A 34 23.10 16.05 -5.78
CA GLN A 34 22.60 16.17 -4.42
C GLN A 34 21.08 16.07 -4.34
N LYS A 35 20.34 16.59 -5.33
CA LYS A 35 18.88 16.42 -5.42
C LYS A 35 18.51 14.94 -5.53
N PHE A 36 19.25 14.18 -6.35
CA PHE A 36 19.08 12.74 -6.46
C PHE A 36 19.32 12.04 -5.11
N TRP A 37 20.42 12.32 -4.43
CA TRP A 37 20.74 11.71 -3.14
C TRP A 37 19.73 12.08 -2.04
N ILE A 38 19.25 13.32 -2.01
CA ILE A 38 18.20 13.76 -1.08
C ILE A 38 16.89 13.02 -1.35
N GLY A 39 16.49 12.92 -2.63
CA GLY A 39 15.30 12.16 -3.03
C GLY A 39 15.42 10.68 -2.69
N PHE A 40 16.59 10.08 -2.93
CA PHE A 40 16.87 8.70 -2.59
C PHE A 40 16.81 8.46 -1.07
N ALA A 41 17.47 9.30 -0.28
CA ALA A 41 17.43 9.19 1.18
C ALA A 41 16.00 9.36 1.72
N PHE A 42 15.25 10.33 1.21
CA PHE A 42 13.85 10.52 1.56
C PHE A 42 13.01 9.30 1.20
N PHE A 43 13.19 8.73 0.01
CA PHE A 43 12.51 7.52 -0.42
C PHE A 43 12.83 6.34 0.50
N CYS A 44 14.10 6.11 0.85
CA CYS A 44 14.51 5.07 1.78
C CYS A 44 13.88 5.25 3.17
N LEU A 45 13.82 6.47 3.70
CA LEU A 45 13.17 6.73 4.98
C LEU A 45 11.67 6.49 4.92
N LEU A 46 11.03 6.95 3.84
CA LEU A 46 9.61 6.76 3.61
C LEU A 46 9.25 5.27 3.52
N THR A 47 10.00 4.50 2.72
CA THR A 47 9.79 3.05 2.58
C THR A 47 10.10 2.32 3.88
N THR A 48 11.15 2.70 4.61
CA THR A 48 11.45 2.13 5.93
C THR A 48 10.30 2.35 6.91
N PHE A 49 9.75 3.57 6.94
CA PHE A 49 8.61 3.89 7.80
C PHE A 49 7.35 3.14 7.40
N LEU A 50 7.09 3.02 6.10
CA LEU A 50 5.96 2.25 5.56
C LEU A 50 6.07 0.76 5.88
N ILE A 51 7.27 0.16 5.73
CA ILE A 51 7.52 -1.26 6.03
C ILE A 51 7.42 -1.53 7.53
N ASN A 52 8.02 -0.67 8.36
CA ASN A 52 7.98 -0.83 9.81
C ASN A 52 6.71 -0.25 10.44
N ASN A 53 5.69 0.06 9.63
CA ASN A 53 4.45 0.62 10.14
C ASN A 53 3.70 -0.43 10.99
N PRO A 54 3.56 -0.22 12.31
CA PRO A 54 2.89 -1.18 13.18
C PRO A 54 1.40 -1.33 12.85
N PHE A 55 0.81 -0.37 12.13
CA PHE A 55 -0.60 -0.42 11.71
C PHE A 55 -0.87 -1.35 10.53
N TRP A 56 0.16 -1.75 9.77
CA TRP A 56 0.04 -2.69 8.64
C TRP A 56 0.49 -4.10 8.95
N ARG A 57 0.94 -4.36 10.19
CA ARG A 57 1.16 -5.73 10.64
C ARG A 57 -0.21 -6.39 10.86
N THR A 58 -0.79 -6.98 9.82
CA THR A 58 -1.68 -8.14 9.97
C THR A 58 -0.93 -9.08 10.90
N SER A 59 -1.54 -9.52 12.02
CA SER A 59 -0.89 -10.36 13.03
C SER A 59 -0.08 -11.48 12.38
N VAL A 60 1.20 -11.24 12.13
CA VAL A 60 2.13 -12.28 11.73
C VAL A 60 2.29 -13.06 13.00
N GLU A 61 1.70 -14.25 13.06
CA GLU A 61 1.91 -15.16 14.18
C GLU A 61 3.41 -15.22 14.42
N GLN A 62 3.82 -14.74 15.58
CA GLN A 62 5.23 -14.58 15.92
C GLN A 62 5.76 -15.95 16.32
N TYR A 63 5.97 -16.81 15.32
CA TYR A 63 6.53 -18.14 15.50
C TYR A 63 7.91 -18.00 16.12
N LYS A 64 8.09 -18.64 17.27
CA LYS A 64 9.39 -18.71 17.94
C LYS A 64 10.17 -19.89 17.37
N GLU A 65 11.49 -19.80 17.48
CA GLU A 65 12.35 -20.95 17.18
C GLU A 65 11.94 -22.13 18.08
N GLY A 66 11.48 -23.22 17.47
CA GLY A 66 10.93 -24.38 18.17
C GLY A 66 9.40 -24.48 18.16
N ASP A 67 8.68 -23.45 17.69
CA ASP A 67 7.26 -23.58 17.40
C ASP A 67 7.08 -24.50 16.19
N ILE A 68 6.40 -25.62 16.41
CA ILE A 68 5.92 -26.46 15.32
C ILE A 68 4.66 -25.75 14.81
N ALA A 69 4.76 -25.10 13.65
CA ALA A 69 3.60 -24.64 12.91
C ALA A 69 2.75 -25.88 12.60
N ARG A 70 1.71 -26.12 13.42
CA ARG A 70 0.73 -27.19 13.18
C ARG A 70 -0.25 -26.70 12.13
N GLU A 71 0.28 -26.35 10.96
CA GLU A 71 -0.56 -26.19 9.79
C GLU A 71 -0.95 -27.60 9.36
N SER A 72 -2.21 -27.98 9.59
CA SER A 72 -2.74 -29.22 9.05
C SER A 72 -2.87 -29.03 7.55
N VAL A 73 -1.86 -29.48 6.80
CA VAL A 73 -1.97 -29.61 5.35
C VAL A 73 -2.92 -30.76 5.09
N ILE A 74 -4.19 -30.45 4.83
CA ILE A 74 -5.18 -31.44 4.41
C ILE A 74 -4.87 -31.78 2.97
N SER A 75 -4.23 -32.93 2.74
CA SER A 75 -4.06 -33.44 1.39
C SER A 75 -5.37 -34.06 0.89
N PRO A 76 -5.65 -34.09 -0.42
CA PRO A 76 -6.81 -34.80 -0.96
C PRO A 76 -6.88 -36.28 -0.54
N ALA A 77 -5.75 -36.88 -0.19
CA ALA A 77 -5.69 -38.26 0.30
C ALA A 77 -6.14 -38.42 1.76
N ASP A 78 -6.17 -37.34 2.55
CA ASP A 78 -6.62 -37.34 3.95
C ASP A 78 -8.15 -37.22 4.08
N ILE A 79 -8.84 -37.00 2.96
CA ILE A 79 -10.31 -36.92 2.88
C ILE A 79 -10.84 -38.36 2.80
N SER A 80 -11.23 -38.93 3.95
CA SER A 80 -11.73 -40.30 4.05
C SER A 80 -13.19 -40.48 3.62
N VAL A 81 -13.95 -39.38 3.51
CA VAL A 81 -15.37 -39.39 3.17
C VAL A 81 -15.61 -38.41 2.03
N LEU A 82 -16.14 -38.91 0.91
CA LEU A 82 -16.47 -38.14 -0.27
C LEU A 82 -17.97 -38.22 -0.52
N ASP A 83 -18.70 -37.14 -0.24
CA ASP A 83 -20.13 -37.04 -0.55
C ASP A 83 -20.30 -36.68 -2.04
N GLN A 84 -20.54 -37.70 -2.84
CA GLN A 84 -20.73 -37.57 -4.28
C GLN A 84 -22.03 -36.85 -4.63
N GLU A 85 -23.07 -36.99 -3.81
CA GLU A 85 -24.40 -36.43 -4.10
C GLU A 85 -24.40 -34.91 -3.92
N GLU A 86 -23.79 -34.42 -2.84
CA GLU A 86 -23.65 -32.98 -2.59
C GLU A 86 -22.72 -32.33 -3.63
N THR A 87 -21.64 -33.02 -4.01
CA THR A 87 -20.70 -32.53 -5.04
C THR A 87 -21.37 -32.34 -6.40
N GLU A 88 -22.21 -33.28 -6.84
CA GLU A 88 -22.92 -33.16 -8.12
C GLU A 88 -24.01 -32.08 -8.09
N LYS A 89 -24.70 -31.91 -6.95
CA LYS A 89 -25.65 -30.80 -6.76
C LYS A 89 -24.96 -29.43 -6.89
N ILE A 90 -23.78 -29.26 -6.31
CA ILE A 90 -23.00 -28.02 -6.41
C ILE A 90 -22.51 -27.79 -7.85
N LYS A 91 -22.07 -28.84 -8.57
CA LYS A 91 -21.68 -28.69 -9.98
C LYS A 91 -22.84 -28.28 -10.87
N GLN A 92 -24.03 -28.83 -10.64
CA GLN A 92 -25.22 -28.49 -11.41
C GLN A 92 -25.64 -27.03 -11.15
N SER A 93 -25.69 -26.60 -9.89
CA SER A 93 -26.07 -25.21 -9.56
C SER A 93 -25.09 -24.17 -10.11
N VAL A 94 -23.79 -24.48 -10.14
CA VAL A 94 -22.78 -23.61 -10.76
C VAL A 94 -22.97 -23.55 -12.29
N ARG A 95 -23.27 -24.67 -12.95
CA ARG A 95 -23.56 -24.68 -14.40
C ARG A 95 -24.80 -23.87 -14.74
N GLU A 96 -25.86 -24.00 -13.94
CA GLU A 96 -27.10 -23.24 -14.10
C GLU A 96 -26.89 -21.73 -13.89
N SER A 97 -25.95 -21.32 -13.02
CA SER A 97 -25.67 -19.90 -12.75
C SER A 97 -24.87 -19.18 -13.85
N ILE A 98 -24.20 -19.93 -14.72
CA ILE A 98 -23.36 -19.39 -15.82
C ILE A 98 -24.17 -19.23 -17.12
N GLN A 99 -25.39 -19.81 -17.17
CA GLN A 99 -26.28 -19.80 -18.32
C GLN A 99 -27.32 -18.67 -18.22
#